data_AF-A0AAE7DZF6-F1
#
_entry.id   AF-A0AAE7DZF6-F1
#
_cell.length_a   1.000
_cell.length_b   1.000
_cell.length_c   1.000
_cell.angle_alpha   90.00
_cell.angle_beta   90.00
_cell.angle_gamma   90.00
#
_symmetry.space_group_name_H-M   'P 1'
#
loop_
_entity.id
_entity.type
_entity.pdbx_description
1 polymer ?
#
loop_
_entity_poly.entity_id
_entity_poly.type
_entity_poly.pdbx_seq_one_letter_code
_entity_poly.pdbx_strand_id
1 'polypeptide(L)'
;MFTAQWFRLGGSVAHYLIWRYVYQVGDWTQAMDERQLKIRLRKCLKGDFELLEEVQGIFPVDNSHVRIDFLARARKHVVDSKGFSHEWFVIEVKGLPNADAANKGKNFAWQSVTYSQSRFELTHGEVVRPIFVVMYPPIDRFFDTHEIVNSTTTKTFQQNAAFQLITFLERSNVGSLNCRKGIWSFIFGTQCYCSKTSKGINSKLNFATKRNVGSLKA
;
A
#
# COMPACT_ATOMS: atom_id res chain seq x y z
N MET A 1 -22.92 -2.62 -27.97
CA MET A 1 -22.78 -4.04 -28.38
C MET A 1 -21.36 -4.17 -28.92
N PHE A 2 -20.42 -4.72 -28.15
CA PHE A 2 -19.02 -4.83 -28.58
C PHE A 2 -18.62 -6.30 -28.61
N THR A 3 -18.25 -6.76 -29.80
CA THR A 3 -17.80 -8.11 -30.11
C THR A 3 -16.36 -8.32 -29.63
N ALA A 4 -16.12 -9.41 -28.89
CA ALA A 4 -14.79 -9.87 -28.54
C ALA A 4 -14.18 -10.62 -29.73
N GLN A 5 -13.01 -10.18 -30.21
CA GLN A 5 -12.22 -10.92 -31.19
C GLN A 5 -11.10 -11.67 -30.45
N TRP A 6 -11.11 -12.99 -30.55
CA TRP A 6 -10.11 -13.86 -29.93
C TRP A 6 -8.95 -14.07 -30.90
N PHE A 7 -7.74 -13.65 -30.51
CA PHE A 7 -6.50 -14.14 -31.14
C PHE A 7 -5.89 -15.24 -30.27
N ARG A 8 -5.80 -16.45 -30.82
CA ARG A 8 -4.94 -17.51 -30.29
C ARG A 8 -3.53 -17.29 -30.81
N LEU A 9 -2.59 -16.97 -29.93
CA LEU A 9 -1.17 -17.17 -30.16
C LEU A 9 -0.62 -18.01 -29.00
N GLY A 10 0.00 -19.13 -29.36
CA GLY A 10 0.62 -20.05 -28.42
C GLY A 10 1.88 -19.46 -27.77
N GLY A 11 2.19 -19.94 -26.57
CA GLY A 11 3.47 -19.71 -25.89
C GLY A 11 3.60 -18.36 -25.19
N SER A 12 3.64 -18.38 -23.86
CA SER A 12 4.26 -17.36 -22.99
C SER A 12 3.66 -15.93 -22.90
N VAL A 13 2.45 -15.65 -23.40
CA VAL A 13 1.83 -14.29 -23.27
C VAL A 13 0.63 -14.25 -22.30
N ALA A 14 0.21 -15.41 -21.78
CA ALA A 14 -1.01 -15.53 -20.97
C ALA A 14 -0.96 -14.88 -19.57
N HIS A 15 0.20 -14.43 -19.08
CA HIS A 15 0.30 -13.80 -17.75
C HIS A 15 0.14 -12.27 -17.75
N TYR A 16 0.20 -11.60 -18.91
CA TYR A 16 0.18 -10.14 -18.99
C TYR A 16 -1.21 -9.53 -19.21
N LEU A 17 -2.17 -10.30 -19.73
CA LEU A 17 -3.50 -9.80 -20.06
C LEU A 17 -4.46 -9.67 -18.85
N ILE A 18 -4.11 -10.24 -17.70
CA ILE A 18 -4.92 -10.12 -16.47
C ILE A 18 -4.75 -8.73 -15.81
N TRP A 19 -3.66 -8.01 -16.10
CA TRP A 19 -3.33 -6.75 -15.42
C TRP A 19 -4.17 -5.54 -15.87
N ARG A 20 -4.77 -5.60 -17.06
CA ARG A 20 -5.50 -4.46 -17.61
C ARG A 20 -6.95 -4.34 -17.08
N TYR A 21 -7.47 -5.38 -16.43
CA TYR A 21 -8.90 -5.44 -16.05
C TYR A 21 -9.19 -5.26 -14.55
N VAL A 22 -8.19 -5.36 -13.67
CA VAL A 22 -8.43 -5.23 -12.21
C VAL A 22 -8.33 -3.77 -11.72
N TYR A 23 -7.69 -2.88 -12.48
CA TYR A 23 -7.59 -1.46 -12.15
C TYR A 23 -8.46 -0.63 -13.10
N GLN A 24 -9.78 -0.73 -12.95
CA GLN A 24 -10.68 0.26 -13.54
C GLN A 24 -10.36 1.62 -12.90
N VAL A 25 -9.69 2.46 -13.69
CA VAL A 25 -9.27 3.82 -13.37
C VAL A 25 -10.53 4.66 -13.12
N GLY A 26 -10.96 4.72 -11.86
CA GLY A 26 -12.00 5.64 -11.43
C GLY A 26 -11.39 6.96 -10.96
N ASP A 27 -11.65 8.05 -11.69
CA ASP A 27 -11.86 9.42 -11.18
C ASP A 27 -10.80 10.04 -10.24
N TRP A 28 -9.51 9.77 -10.46
CA TRP A 28 -8.41 10.50 -9.81
C TRP A 28 -7.62 11.31 -10.85
N THR A 29 -8.30 12.19 -11.58
CA THR A 29 -7.69 13.10 -12.57
C THR A 29 -7.33 14.47 -11.99
N GLN A 30 -7.62 14.72 -10.71
CA GLN A 30 -7.30 15.96 -10.02
C GLN A 30 -6.28 15.73 -8.92
N ALA A 31 -5.27 16.61 -8.84
CA ALA A 31 -4.45 16.72 -7.64
C ALA A 31 -5.35 16.82 -6.42
N MET A 32 -5.02 16.02 -5.42
CA MET A 32 -5.68 16.03 -4.14
C MET A 32 -4.65 16.25 -3.06
N ASP A 33 -4.91 17.26 -2.24
CA ASP A 33 -4.09 17.52 -1.08
C ASP A 33 -4.27 16.41 -0.03
N GLU A 34 -3.29 16.32 0.86
CA GLU A 34 -3.24 15.31 1.91
C GLU A 34 -4.39 15.44 2.91
N ARG A 35 -4.82 16.66 3.21
CA ARG A 35 -5.92 16.92 4.16
C ARG A 35 -7.23 16.33 3.66
N GLN A 36 -7.55 16.51 2.38
CA GLN A 36 -8.74 15.93 1.74
C GLN A 36 -8.67 14.40 1.75
N LEU A 37 -7.50 13.82 1.50
CA LEU A 37 -7.29 12.38 1.55
C LEU A 37 -7.47 11.83 2.96
N LYS A 38 -6.89 12.47 3.99
CA LYS A 38 -7.08 12.13 5.41
C LYS A 38 -8.57 12.14 5.80
N ILE A 39 -9.33 13.16 5.38
CA ILE A 39 -10.79 13.23 5.63
C ILE A 39 -11.54 12.07 4.95
N ARG A 40 -11.24 11.77 3.68
CA ARG A 40 -11.88 10.66 2.96
C ARG A 40 -11.57 9.33 3.62
N LEU A 41 -10.31 9.12 4.00
CA LEU A 41 -9.83 7.92 4.66
C LEU A 41 -10.53 7.71 6.00
N ARG A 42 -10.60 8.75 6.85
CA ARG A 42 -11.31 8.69 8.13
C ARG A 42 -12.78 8.28 7.95
N LYS A 43 -13.49 8.89 7.00
CA LYS A 43 -14.89 8.54 6.71
C LYS A 43 -15.06 7.09 6.26
N CYS A 44 -14.07 6.56 5.55
CA CYS A 44 -14.09 5.22 4.99
C CYS A 44 -13.85 4.13 6.03
N LEU A 45 -12.96 4.39 6.98
CA LEU A 45 -12.49 3.40 7.95
C LEU A 45 -13.18 3.51 9.31
N LYS A 46 -13.80 4.65 9.67
CA LYS A 46 -14.32 4.90 11.04
C LYS A 46 -15.21 3.82 11.64
N GLY A 47 -15.95 3.09 10.80
CA GLY A 47 -16.85 2.02 11.24
C GLY A 47 -16.14 0.70 11.55
N ASP A 48 -14.97 0.48 10.97
CA ASP A 48 -14.26 -0.81 10.96
C ASP A 48 -12.94 -0.76 11.75
N PHE A 49 -12.37 0.44 11.90
CA PHE A 49 -11.07 0.64 12.55
C PHE A 49 -11.13 1.78 13.57
N GLU A 50 -10.38 1.62 14.65
CA GLU A 50 -9.94 2.68 15.53
C GLU A 50 -8.77 3.41 14.85
N LEU A 51 -8.75 4.75 14.91
CA LEU A 51 -7.72 5.58 14.29
C LEU A 51 -7.20 6.60 15.31
N LEU A 52 -5.89 6.64 15.49
CA LEU A 52 -5.15 7.69 16.20
C LEU A 52 -4.37 8.49 15.16
N GLU A 53 -4.32 9.81 15.32
CA GLU A 53 -3.75 10.74 14.33
C GLU A 53 -2.42 11.33 14.80
N GLU A 54 -1.53 11.62 13.85
CA GLU A 54 -0.28 12.36 14.06
C GLU A 54 0.57 11.78 15.21
N VAL A 55 0.65 10.46 15.28
CA VAL A 55 1.30 9.72 16.36
C VAL A 55 2.82 9.83 16.25
N GLN A 56 3.47 10.16 17.35
CA GLN A 56 4.93 10.29 17.44
C GLN A 56 5.59 8.92 17.65
N GLY A 57 6.81 8.79 17.14
CA GLY A 57 7.58 7.57 17.27
C GLY A 57 9.08 7.81 17.12
N ILE A 58 9.82 6.71 17.17
CA ILE A 58 11.28 6.67 17.07
C ILE A 58 11.69 5.62 16.03
N PHE A 59 12.55 6.03 15.11
CA PHE A 59 13.24 5.11 14.22
C PHE A 59 14.45 4.50 14.94
N PRO A 60 14.53 3.17 15.09
CA PRO A 60 15.48 2.56 16.03
C PRO A 60 16.94 2.56 15.57
N VAL A 61 17.24 2.88 14.30
CA VAL A 61 18.62 2.80 13.78
C VAL A 61 19.48 3.96 14.29
N ASP A 62 18.91 5.16 14.33
CA ASP A 62 19.61 6.40 14.70
C ASP A 62 18.89 7.20 15.80
N ASN A 63 17.79 6.65 16.33
CA ASN A 63 16.89 7.30 17.29
C ASN A 63 16.23 8.60 16.76
N SER A 64 16.16 8.78 15.44
CA SER A 64 15.45 9.90 14.84
C SER A 64 13.96 9.87 15.20
N HIS A 65 13.41 11.05 15.49
CA HIS A 65 11.98 11.23 15.69
C HIS A 65 11.22 11.08 14.38
N VAL A 66 10.10 10.35 14.43
CA VAL A 66 9.18 10.18 13.30
C VAL A 66 7.77 10.52 13.74
N ARG A 67 6.94 10.95 12.78
CA ARG A 67 5.51 11.15 12.95
C ARG A 67 4.78 10.46 11.82
N ILE A 68 3.71 9.74 12.16
CA ILE A 68 2.85 9.04 11.19
C ILE A 68 1.47 9.69 11.13
N ASP A 69 0.84 9.60 9.97
CA ASP A 69 -0.49 10.17 9.76
C ASP A 69 -1.57 9.49 10.59
N PHE A 70 -1.64 8.16 10.49
CA PHE A 70 -2.55 7.36 11.31
C PHE A 70 -1.89 6.11 11.86
N LEU A 71 -2.20 5.83 13.12
CA LEU A 71 -2.07 4.52 13.72
C LEU A 71 -3.47 3.90 13.85
N ALA A 72 -3.65 2.69 13.34
CA ALA A 72 -4.95 2.08 13.18
C ALA A 72 -5.02 0.68 13.79
N ARG A 73 -6.17 0.32 14.34
CA ARG A 73 -6.44 -1.00 14.91
C ARG A 73 -7.81 -1.49 14.51
N ALA A 74 -7.92 -2.75 14.13
CA ALA A 74 -9.19 -3.34 13.74
C ALA A 74 -10.13 -3.43 14.95
N ARG A 75 -11.40 -3.07 14.75
CA ARG A 75 -12.44 -3.28 15.77
C ARG A 75 -12.80 -4.76 15.85
N LYS A 76 -13.36 -5.15 16.99
CA LYS A 76 -13.74 -6.54 17.31
C LYS A 76 -14.53 -7.23 16.18
N HIS A 77 -15.50 -6.56 15.56
CA HIS A 77 -16.29 -7.18 14.50
C HIS A 77 -15.47 -7.50 13.25
N VAL A 78 -14.42 -6.73 12.92
CA VAL A 78 -13.54 -7.02 11.79
C VAL A 78 -12.62 -8.19 12.13
N VAL A 79 -12.11 -8.24 13.36
CA VAL A 79 -11.30 -9.35 13.88
C VAL A 79 -12.12 -10.65 13.84
N ASP A 80 -13.29 -10.66 14.47
CA ASP A 80 -14.13 -11.85 14.63
C ASP A 80 -14.69 -12.33 13.28
N SER A 81 -15.12 -11.43 12.40
CA SER A 81 -15.75 -11.82 11.12
C SER A 81 -14.77 -12.09 9.98
N LYS A 82 -13.55 -11.53 10.01
CA LYS A 82 -12.58 -11.67 8.91
C LYS A 82 -11.29 -12.39 9.31
N GLY A 83 -11.02 -12.57 10.60
CA GLY A 83 -9.71 -13.00 11.09
C GLY A 83 -8.62 -11.94 10.91
N PHE A 84 -8.99 -10.66 10.83
CA PHE A 84 -8.00 -9.58 10.74
C PHE A 84 -7.26 -9.42 12.08
N SER A 85 -5.99 -8.99 12.05
CA SER A 85 -5.19 -8.82 13.27
C SER A 85 -5.76 -7.73 14.21
N HIS A 86 -5.74 -7.97 15.52
CA HIS A 86 -6.02 -6.94 16.53
C HIS A 86 -4.80 -6.04 16.81
N GLU A 87 -3.64 -6.33 16.21
CA GLU A 87 -2.44 -5.51 16.34
C GLU A 87 -2.57 -4.15 15.64
N TRP A 88 -1.79 -3.18 16.10
CA TRP A 88 -1.70 -1.85 15.47
C TRP A 88 -0.99 -1.93 14.11
N PHE A 89 -1.43 -1.13 13.16
CA PHE A 89 -0.77 -0.90 11.87
C PHE A 89 -0.76 0.59 11.52
N VAL A 90 0.16 1.01 10.66
CA VAL A 90 0.26 2.41 10.22
C VAL A 90 -0.45 2.60 8.90
N ILE A 91 -1.09 3.77 8.73
CA ILE A 91 -1.53 4.26 7.42
C ILE A 91 -0.81 5.57 7.15
N GLU A 92 0.02 5.59 6.11
CA GLU A 92 0.70 6.79 5.64
C GLU A 92 -0.06 7.37 4.44
N VAL A 93 -0.32 8.67 4.48
CA VAL A 93 -1.11 9.39 3.47
C VAL A 93 -0.22 10.33 2.67
N LYS A 94 -0.37 10.31 1.34
CA LYS A 94 0.37 11.23 0.48
C LYS A 94 -0.51 11.87 -0.57
N GLY A 95 -0.50 13.20 -0.63
CA GLY A 95 -1.18 13.96 -1.69
C GLY A 95 -0.68 13.57 -3.07
N LEU A 96 -1.59 13.49 -4.04
CA LEU A 96 -1.23 13.24 -5.45
C LEU A 96 -0.66 14.52 -6.07
N PRO A 97 0.58 14.50 -6.58
CA PRO A 97 1.23 15.70 -7.08
C PRO A 97 0.81 16.03 -8.52
N ASN A 98 0.93 17.30 -8.89
CA ASN A 98 0.78 17.76 -10.28
C ASN A 98 2.08 17.59 -11.10
N ALA A 99 3.23 17.47 -10.43
CA ALA A 99 4.56 17.35 -11.04
C ALA A 99 5.49 16.49 -10.15
N ASP A 100 6.51 15.87 -10.75
CA ASP A 100 7.48 14.97 -10.08
C ASP A 100 6.84 13.85 -9.23
N ALA A 101 5.84 13.19 -9.82
CA ALA A 101 5.12 12.11 -9.14
C ALA A 101 6.04 10.96 -8.72
N ALA A 102 7.02 10.61 -9.56
CA ALA A 102 7.89 9.48 -9.33
C ALA A 102 8.81 9.66 -8.11
N ASN A 103 9.48 10.81 -7.94
CA ASN A 103 10.32 11.03 -6.77
C ASN A 103 9.48 11.14 -5.49
N LYS A 104 8.32 11.79 -5.57
CA LYS A 104 7.37 11.82 -4.45
C LYS A 104 6.92 10.41 -4.05
N GLY A 105 6.65 9.54 -5.03
CA GLY A 105 6.34 8.13 -4.81
C GLY A 105 7.48 7.37 -4.14
N LYS A 106 8.72 7.53 -4.60
CA LYS A 106 9.90 6.90 -3.98
C LYS A 106 10.09 7.36 -2.52
N ASN A 107 9.95 8.66 -2.26
CA ASN A 107 10.05 9.20 -0.90
C ASN A 107 8.93 8.66 0.00
N PHE A 108 7.70 8.59 -0.52
CA PHE A 108 6.56 8.03 0.20
C PHE A 108 6.75 6.54 0.52
N ALA A 109 7.27 5.77 -0.43
CA ALA A 109 7.63 4.37 -0.23
C ALA A 109 8.72 4.22 0.83
N TRP A 110 9.77 5.05 0.78
CA TRP A 110 10.85 5.03 1.76
C TRP A 110 10.37 5.38 3.18
N GLN A 111 9.58 6.45 3.33
CA GLN A 111 8.94 6.81 4.59
C GLN A 111 8.16 5.64 5.18
N SER A 112 7.36 4.97 4.36
CA SER A 112 6.56 3.81 4.79
C SER A 112 7.42 2.63 5.26
N VAL A 113 8.57 2.39 4.61
CA VAL A 113 9.54 1.37 5.06
C VAL A 113 10.15 1.76 6.42
N THR A 114 10.55 3.01 6.59
CA THR A 114 11.06 3.53 7.87
C THR A 114 10.04 3.36 8.98
N TYR A 115 8.77 3.69 8.74
CA TYR A 115 7.70 3.53 9.72
C TYR A 115 7.40 2.06 10.03
N SER A 116 7.54 1.18 9.04
CA SER A 116 7.41 -0.26 9.29
C SER A 116 8.46 -0.72 10.30
N GLN A 117 9.63 -0.11 10.36
CA GLN A 117 10.70 -0.47 11.30
C GLN A 117 10.67 0.32 12.61
N SER A 118 9.85 1.36 12.70
CA SER A 118 9.78 2.28 13.85
C SER A 118 8.92 1.75 14.99
N ARG A 119 9.02 2.39 16.16
CA ARG A 119 8.15 2.20 17.33
C ARG A 119 7.40 3.49 17.64
N PHE A 120 6.17 3.38 18.15
CA PHE A 120 5.29 4.51 18.40
C PHE A 120 4.79 4.48 19.83
N GLU A 121 4.66 5.65 20.44
CA GLU A 121 4.21 5.79 21.82
C GLU A 121 2.74 6.20 21.86
N LEU A 122 1.94 5.47 22.64
CA LEU A 122 0.54 5.78 22.91
C LEU A 122 0.42 6.68 24.15
N THR A 123 -0.74 7.31 24.33
CA THR A 123 -1.01 8.26 25.42
C THR A 123 -0.83 7.73 26.84
N HIS A 124 -0.73 6.42 27.02
CA HIS A 124 -0.52 5.76 28.33
C HIS A 124 0.90 5.20 28.51
N GLY A 125 1.86 5.61 27.66
CA GLY A 125 3.25 5.12 27.70
C GLY A 125 3.43 3.73 27.10
N GLU A 126 2.38 3.14 26.54
CA GLU A 126 2.48 1.89 25.77
C GLU A 126 3.26 2.15 24.48
N VAL A 127 4.32 1.37 24.26
CA VAL A 127 5.13 1.44 23.04
C VAL A 127 4.72 0.29 22.12
N VAL A 128 4.28 0.63 20.92
CA VAL A 128 3.82 -0.33 19.93
C VAL A 128 4.74 -0.35 18.71
N ARG A 129 4.87 -1.54 18.11
CA ARG A 129 5.51 -1.70 16.80
C ARG A 129 4.44 -2.18 15.83
N PRO A 130 4.21 -1.48 14.71
CA PRO A 130 3.12 -1.83 13.83
C PRO A 130 3.38 -3.19 13.15
N ILE A 131 2.34 -3.97 12.95
CA ILE A 131 2.44 -5.26 12.25
C ILE A 131 2.76 -5.07 10.76
N PHE A 132 2.27 -3.98 10.16
CA PHE A 132 2.60 -3.52 8.81
C PHE A 132 2.31 -2.03 8.65
N VAL A 133 2.68 -1.47 7.49
CA VAL A 133 2.27 -0.13 7.04
C VAL A 133 1.48 -0.25 5.76
N VAL A 134 0.48 0.59 5.55
CA VAL A 134 -0.20 0.72 4.25
C VAL A 134 -0.21 2.14 3.75
N MET A 135 0.02 2.27 2.45
CA MET A 135 0.09 3.53 1.73
C MET A 135 -1.28 3.92 1.19
N TYR A 136 -1.67 5.18 1.37
CA TYR A 136 -2.88 5.76 0.77
C TYR A 136 -2.60 7.12 0.11
N PRO A 137 -2.88 7.33 -1.19
CA PRO A 137 -3.36 6.36 -2.17
C PRO A 137 -2.32 5.26 -2.46
N PRO A 138 -2.71 4.19 -3.18
CA PRO A 138 -1.78 3.18 -3.62
C PRO A 138 -0.62 3.77 -4.45
N ILE A 139 0.55 3.13 -4.35
CA ILE A 139 1.80 3.66 -4.89
C ILE A 139 1.85 3.73 -6.41
N ASP A 140 1.05 2.92 -7.12
CA ASP A 140 0.91 2.95 -8.58
C ASP A 140 0.43 4.32 -9.10
N ARG A 141 -0.28 5.10 -8.27
CA ARG A 141 -0.73 6.46 -8.60
C ARG A 141 0.39 7.48 -8.74
N PHE A 142 1.62 7.14 -8.36
CA PHE A 142 2.78 8.03 -8.41
C PHE A 142 3.70 7.74 -9.60
N PHE A 143 3.39 6.73 -10.42
CA PHE A 143 4.25 6.30 -11.51
C PHE A 143 3.44 6.14 -12.79
N ASP A 144 3.97 6.72 -13.86
CA ASP A 144 3.43 6.50 -15.19
C ASP A 144 3.72 5.07 -15.68
N THR A 145 2.73 4.48 -16.36
CA THR A 145 2.89 3.22 -17.08
C THR A 145 3.17 3.53 -18.55
N HIS A 146 4.39 3.94 -18.87
CA HIS A 146 4.83 4.15 -20.25
C HIS A 146 6.17 3.43 -20.52
N GLU A 147 6.54 3.41 -21.78
CA GLU A 147 7.87 2.98 -22.20
C GLU A 147 8.87 4.15 -22.03
N ILE A 148 10.00 3.91 -21.36
CA ILE A 148 11.10 4.88 -21.31
C ILE A 148 12.06 4.59 -22.45
N VAL A 149 12.35 5.60 -23.25
CA VAL A 149 13.46 5.56 -24.21
C VAL A 149 14.73 6.06 -23.51
N ASN A 150 15.77 5.23 -23.46
CA ASN A 150 17.08 5.66 -23.00
C ASN A 150 17.68 6.63 -24.02
N SER A 151 17.90 7.89 -23.61
CA SER A 151 18.35 8.98 -24.50
C SER A 151 19.70 8.74 -25.15
N THR A 152 20.56 7.91 -24.55
CA THR A 152 21.92 7.63 -25.03
C THR A 152 21.94 6.43 -25.97
N THR A 153 21.12 5.42 -25.70
CA THR A 153 21.15 4.13 -26.42
C THR A 153 19.97 3.93 -27.36
N THR A 154 18.98 4.84 -27.35
CA THR A 154 17.69 4.74 -28.06
C THR A 154 16.87 3.48 -27.74
N LYS A 155 17.32 2.68 -26.76
CA LYS A 155 16.62 1.47 -26.32
C LYS A 155 15.39 1.83 -25.52
N THR A 156 14.30 1.15 -25.85
CA THR A 156 13.01 1.29 -25.19
C THR A 156 12.89 0.24 -24.09
N PHE A 157 12.58 0.67 -22.87
CA PHE A 157 12.38 -0.18 -21.71
C PHE A 157 10.96 -0.01 -21.19
N GLN A 158 10.31 -1.12 -20.82
CA GLN A 158 9.03 -1.06 -20.11
C GLN A 158 9.27 -0.48 -18.71
N GLN A 159 8.67 0.67 -18.40
CA GLN A 159 8.75 1.24 -17.06
C GLN A 159 7.79 0.49 -16.14
N ASN A 160 8.31 -0.54 -15.47
CA ASN A 160 7.60 -1.27 -14.43
C ASN A 160 8.09 -0.87 -13.03
N ALA A 161 8.62 0.35 -12.86
CA ALA A 161 9.19 0.83 -11.61
C ALA A 161 8.21 0.70 -10.43
N ALA A 162 6.92 0.99 -10.65
CA ALA A 162 5.87 0.76 -9.68
C ALA A 162 5.77 -0.72 -9.26
N PHE A 163 5.80 -1.64 -10.23
CA PHE A 163 5.73 -3.08 -9.95
C PHE A 163 6.94 -3.56 -9.16
N GLN A 164 8.16 -3.18 -9.57
CA GLN A 164 9.37 -3.53 -8.83
C GLN A 164 9.30 -3.00 -7.39
N LEU A 165 8.88 -1.75 -7.23
CA LEU A 165 8.74 -1.12 -5.92
C LEU A 165 7.66 -1.81 -5.06
N ILE A 166 6.51 -2.18 -5.63
CA ILE A 166 5.44 -2.90 -4.93
C ILE A 166 5.93 -4.25 -4.39
N THR A 167 6.71 -5.02 -5.17
CA THR A 167 7.25 -6.31 -4.71
C THR A 167 8.33 -6.13 -3.63
N PHE A 168 9.11 -5.05 -3.70
CA PHE A 168 10.05 -4.69 -2.65
C PHE A 168 9.33 -4.29 -1.36
N LEU A 169 8.30 -3.44 -1.47
CA LEU A 169 7.50 -2.97 -0.35
C LEU A 169 6.80 -4.11 0.40
N GLU A 170 6.28 -5.12 -0.33
CA GLU A 170 5.74 -6.33 0.29
C GLU A 170 6.74 -6.98 1.25
N ARG A 171 8.02 -7.07 0.84
CA ARG A 171 9.07 -7.67 1.67
C ARG A 171 9.35 -6.87 2.95
N SER A 172 9.08 -5.57 2.92
CA SER A 172 9.22 -4.64 4.05
C SER A 172 7.95 -4.47 4.88
N ASN A 173 6.92 -5.32 4.69
CA ASN A 173 5.59 -5.20 5.31
C ASN A 173 4.92 -3.87 5.00
N VAL A 174 5.11 -3.37 3.79
CA VAL A 174 4.43 -2.19 3.29
C VAL A 174 3.46 -2.62 2.19
N GLY A 175 2.19 -2.27 2.37
CA GLY A 175 1.12 -2.52 1.42
C GLY A 175 0.50 -1.23 0.90
N SER A 176 -0.59 -1.38 0.17
CA SER A 176 -1.44 -0.29 -0.29
C SER A 176 -2.85 -0.46 0.24
N LEU A 177 -3.47 0.66 0.56
CA LEU A 177 -4.87 0.73 0.94
C LEU A 177 -5.66 1.35 -0.21
N ASN A 178 -6.67 0.64 -0.70
CA ASN A 178 -7.71 1.24 -1.51
C ASN A 178 -8.89 1.57 -0.60
N CYS A 179 -9.45 2.75 -0.79
CA CYS A 179 -10.63 3.18 -0.07
C CYS A 179 -11.54 3.99 -1.01
N ARG A 180 -12.80 3.56 -1.13
CA ARG A 180 -13.82 4.26 -1.92
C ARG A 180 -15.20 4.02 -1.34
N LYS A 181 -15.96 5.10 -1.07
CA LYS A 181 -17.35 5.04 -0.61
C LYS A 181 -17.58 4.07 0.58
N GLY A 182 -16.65 4.05 1.54
CA GLY A 182 -16.74 3.17 2.72
C GLY A 182 -16.36 1.70 2.49
N ILE A 183 -15.95 1.34 1.27
CA ILE A 183 -15.34 0.05 0.94
C ILE A 183 -13.82 0.22 0.99
N TRP A 184 -13.14 -0.68 1.69
CA TRP A 184 -11.70 -0.71 1.81
C TRP A 184 -11.13 -2.07 1.39
N SER A 185 -9.89 -2.06 0.91
CA SER A 185 -9.10 -3.27 0.68
C SER A 185 -7.61 -3.01 0.90
N PHE A 186 -6.97 -3.88 1.65
CA PHE A 186 -5.53 -3.90 1.88
C PHE A 186 -4.87 -4.86 0.89
N ILE A 187 -3.87 -4.37 0.17
CA ILE A 187 -3.15 -5.11 -0.87
C ILE A 187 -1.67 -5.10 -0.52
N PHE A 188 -1.03 -6.27 -0.59
CA PHE A 188 0.41 -6.41 -0.39
C PHE A 188 0.98 -7.09 -1.63
N GLY A 189 2.00 -6.48 -2.23
CA GLY A 189 2.47 -6.93 -3.54
C GLY A 189 1.34 -6.90 -4.55
N THR A 190 1.03 -8.07 -5.10
CA THR A 190 -0.03 -8.25 -6.12
C THR A 190 -1.32 -8.86 -5.56
N GLN A 191 -1.39 -9.12 -4.25
CA GLN A 191 -2.47 -9.89 -3.65
C GLN A 191 -3.23 -9.09 -2.60
N CYS A 192 -4.55 -9.28 -2.56
CA CYS A 192 -5.39 -8.76 -1.49
C CYS A 192 -5.06 -9.51 -0.19
N TYR A 193 -4.74 -8.77 0.88
CA TYR A 193 -4.64 -9.30 2.23
C TYR A 193 -6.03 -9.44 2.86
N CYS A 194 -6.83 -8.37 2.82
CA CYS A 194 -8.20 -8.39 3.33
C CYS A 194 -8.99 -7.24 2.72
N SER A 195 -10.30 -7.40 2.55
CA SER A 195 -11.19 -6.34 2.11
C SER A 195 -12.50 -6.37 2.89
N LYS A 196 -13.24 -5.27 2.86
CA LYS A 196 -14.56 -5.20 3.49
C LYS A 196 -15.50 -6.31 3.02
N THR A 197 -15.40 -6.66 1.73
CA THR A 197 -16.25 -7.65 1.06
C THR A 197 -15.67 -9.07 1.05
N SER A 198 -14.42 -9.30 1.44
CA SER A 198 -13.86 -10.66 1.49
C SER A 198 -14.42 -11.46 2.65
N LYS A 199 -14.44 -12.79 2.55
CA LYS A 199 -14.89 -13.65 3.65
C LYS A 199 -13.89 -13.70 4.82
N GLY A 200 -12.62 -13.42 4.55
CA GLY A 200 -11.58 -13.34 5.55
C GLY A 200 -10.29 -12.75 4.99
N ILE A 201 -9.20 -12.93 5.74
CA ILE A 201 -7.84 -12.62 5.29
C ILE A 201 -7.34 -13.62 4.23
N ASN A 202 -6.26 -13.25 3.55
CA ASN A 202 -5.52 -14.12 2.63
C ASN A 202 -5.04 -15.39 3.37
N SER A 203 -5.21 -16.55 2.75
CA SER A 203 -4.91 -17.85 3.34
C SER A 203 -3.41 -18.18 3.39
N LYS A 204 -2.55 -17.40 2.73
CA LYS A 204 -1.09 -17.59 2.76
C LYS A 204 -0.57 -17.31 4.18
N LEU A 205 0.12 -18.29 4.75
CA LEU A 205 0.66 -18.20 6.11
C LEU A 205 1.57 -16.98 6.28
N ASN A 206 1.31 -16.20 7.32
CA ASN A 206 2.03 -14.97 7.69
C ASN A 206 2.12 -13.92 6.57
N PHE A 207 1.19 -13.93 5.62
CA PHE A 207 1.12 -12.93 4.56
C PHE A 207 0.88 -11.54 5.15
N ALA A 208 1.61 -10.54 4.65
CA ALA A 208 1.68 -9.17 5.17
C ALA A 208 2.24 -8.98 6.59
N THR A 209 2.28 -10.03 7.42
CA THR A 209 2.68 -9.93 8.84
C THR A 209 4.09 -10.43 9.13
N LYS A 210 4.64 -11.33 8.31
CA LYS A 210 6.04 -11.79 8.45
C LYS A 210 7.00 -10.70 8.02
N ARG A 211 7.90 -10.28 8.91
CA ARG A 211 9.05 -9.45 8.57
C ARG A 211 10.13 -10.28 7.92
N ASN A 212 10.53 -9.91 6.71
CA ASN A 212 11.68 -10.51 6.05
C ASN A 212 12.93 -9.81 6.57
N VAL A 213 13.50 -10.36 7.63
CA VAL A 213 14.87 -10.06 8.09
C VAL A 213 15.78 -11.16 7.57
N GLY A 214 17.04 -10.84 7.27
CA GLY A 214 17.97 -11.66 6.48
C GLY A 214 17.99 -13.16 6.79
N SER A 215 18.44 -13.97 5.83
CA SER A 215 18.53 -15.42 6.02
C SER A 215 19.56 -15.78 7.07
N LEU A 216 19.22 -16.72 7.96
CA LEU A 216 20.18 -17.43 8.80
C LEU A 216 21.03 -18.36 7.90
N LYS A 217 22.04 -17.78 7.24
CA LYS A 217 23.01 -18.39 6.31
C LYS A 217 22.46 -19.05 5.03
N ALA A 218 23.12 -18.72 3.93
CA ALA A 218 23.20 -19.51 2.70
C ALA A 218 24.25 -20.61 2.88
#